data_AF-A0AAN8JKP2-F1
#
_entry.id   AF-A0AAN8JKP2-F1
#
_cell.length_a   1.000
_cell.length_b   1.000
_cell.length_c   1.000
_cell.angle_alpha   90.00
_cell.angle_beta   90.00
_cell.angle_gamma   90.00
#
_symmetry.space_group_name_H-M   'P 1'
#
loop_
_entity.id
_entity.type
_entity.pdbx_description
1 polymer ?
#
loop_
_entity_poly.entity_id
_entity_poly.type
_entity_poly.pdbx_seq_one_letter_code
_entity_poly.pdbx_strand_id
1 'polypeptide(L)'
;MTFCLYRFPKCNHALEMLEKMYSSHNRNRMRPCPQGRNDTERFLKYDINTAANNSNHTQPLLLTRHNAVPGMILIYSDGNLLFCDHIFNGYGNTKKDFKKQIIKSRLDAIHGVFLPKDFRFR
;
A
#
# COMPACT_ATOMS: atom_id res chain seq x y z
N MET A 1 -7.49 5.59 3.82
CA MET A 1 -6.80 4.36 3.34
C MET A 1 -5.30 4.54 3.35
N THR A 2 -4.55 3.54 3.83
CA THR A 2 -3.08 3.58 3.88
C THR A 2 -2.53 2.59 2.85
N PHE A 3 -1.63 3.05 1.98
CA PHE A 3 -0.94 2.22 0.98
C PHE A 3 0.47 1.94 1.44
N CYS A 4 0.95 0.69 1.45
CA CYS A 4 2.37 0.40 1.72
C CYS A 4 3.11 0.12 0.41
N LEU A 5 4.25 0.79 0.19
CA LEU A 5 5.10 0.58 -1.00
C LEU A 5 6.52 0.15 -0.64
N TYR A 6 7.05 -0.77 -1.43
CA TYR A 6 8.21 -1.60 -1.11
C TYR A 6 9.43 -1.25 -1.98
N ARG A 7 10.68 -1.30 -1.48
CA ARG A 7 11.90 -1.19 -2.32
C ARG A 7 12.92 -2.36 -2.15
N PHE A 8 13.38 -2.97 -3.27
CA PHE A 8 14.78 -3.44 -3.63
C PHE A 8 14.80 -4.26 -4.97
N PRO A 9 15.94 -4.43 -5.68
CA PRO A 9 16.42 -3.69 -6.85
C PRO A 9 15.92 -4.19 -8.23
N LYS A 10 14.60 -4.33 -8.44
CA LYS A 10 14.03 -4.24 -9.79
C LYS A 10 12.84 -3.29 -9.73
N CYS A 11 12.91 -2.20 -10.50
CA CYS A 11 11.89 -1.16 -10.52
C CYS A 11 10.52 -1.78 -10.81
N ASN A 12 9.67 -1.91 -9.80
CA ASN A 12 8.25 -2.05 -10.07
C ASN A 12 7.81 -0.74 -10.73
N HIS A 13 7.38 -0.79 -11.99
CA HIS A 13 6.86 0.38 -12.71
C HIS A 13 5.77 1.12 -11.91
N ALA A 14 5.03 0.39 -11.07
CA ALA A 14 4.06 0.98 -10.15
C ALA A 14 4.71 1.88 -9.08
N LEU A 15 5.93 1.59 -8.62
CA LEU A 15 6.59 2.36 -7.57
C LEU A 15 6.92 3.78 -8.02
N GLU A 16 7.53 3.96 -9.20
CA GLU A 16 7.84 5.30 -9.71
C GLU A 16 6.56 6.11 -9.93
N MET A 17 5.53 5.47 -10.48
CA MET A 17 4.20 6.07 -10.64
C MET A 17 3.62 6.52 -9.29
N LEU A 18 3.71 5.69 -8.26
CA LEU A 18 3.15 5.98 -6.94
C LEU A 18 3.97 7.04 -6.20
N GLU A 19 5.29 7.07 -6.36
CA GLU A 19 6.15 8.15 -5.85
C GLU A 19 5.80 9.49 -6.51
N LYS A 20 5.61 9.52 -7.83
CA LYS A 20 5.12 10.71 -8.54
C LYS A 20 3.75 11.16 -8.02
N MET A 21 2.83 10.23 -7.77
CA MET A 21 1.53 10.54 -7.17
C MET A 21 1.68 11.08 -5.76
N TYR A 22 2.47 10.45 -4.89
CA TYR A 22 2.71 10.93 -3.53
C TYR A 22 3.26 12.35 -3.54
N SER A 23 4.27 12.62 -4.35
CA SER A 23 4.87 13.96 -4.48
C SER A 23 3.87 14.99 -4.98
N SER A 24 3.02 14.64 -5.95
CA SER A 24 1.98 15.56 -6.45
C SER A 24 0.92 15.88 -5.39
N HIS A 25 0.49 14.89 -4.61
CA HIS A 25 -0.53 15.09 -3.55
C HIS A 25 0.01 15.93 -2.38
N ASN A 26 1.31 15.87 -2.13
CA ASN A 26 1.94 16.54 -0.99
C ASN A 26 2.75 17.78 -1.39
N ARG A 27 2.72 18.22 -2.65
CA ARG A 27 3.52 19.35 -3.17
C ARG A 27 3.41 20.62 -2.32
N ASN A 28 2.21 20.92 -1.83
CA ASN A 28 1.92 22.14 -1.06
C ASN A 28 1.80 21.89 0.44
N ARG A 29 2.26 20.73 0.93
CA ARG A 29 2.15 20.34 2.33
C ARG A 29 3.49 20.43 3.02
N MET A 30 3.55 21.24 4.07
CA MET A 30 4.72 21.29 4.97
C MET A 30 4.76 20.10 5.91
N ARG A 31 3.58 19.54 6.27
CA ARG A 31 3.46 18.37 7.16
C ARG A 31 2.48 17.37 6.55
N PRO A 32 2.93 16.50 5.64
CA PRO A 32 2.08 15.54 4.91
C PRO A 32 1.17 14.68 5.79
N CYS A 33 1.68 14.20 6.93
CA CYS A 33 0.95 13.26 7.77
C CYS A 33 -0.26 13.89 8.50
N PRO A 34 -0.12 14.99 9.27
CA PRO A 34 -1.27 15.68 9.86
C PRO A 34 -2.21 16.29 8.82
N GLN A 35 -1.66 16.90 7.76
CA GLN A 35 -2.47 17.61 6.75
C GLN A 35 -3.24 16.66 5.83
N GLY A 36 -2.78 15.41 5.69
CA GLY A 36 -3.45 14.38 4.90
C GLY A 36 -4.49 13.55 5.68
N ARG A 37 -4.88 13.94 6.90
CA ARG A 37 -5.82 13.14 7.73
C ARG A 37 -7.17 12.90 7.04
N ASN A 38 -7.65 13.90 6.29
CA ASN A 38 -8.93 13.85 5.58
C ASN A 38 -8.77 13.46 4.11
N ASP A 39 -7.58 12.99 3.71
CA ASP A 39 -7.38 12.51 2.35
C ASP A 39 -8.17 11.23 2.13
N THR A 40 -8.68 11.12 0.90
CA THR A 40 -9.30 9.90 0.41
C THR A 40 -8.31 8.72 0.43
N GLU A 41 -7.04 8.97 0.14
CA GLU A 41 -5.95 8.00 0.14
C GLU A 41 -4.66 8.59 0.73
N ARG A 42 -3.89 7.75 1.44
CA ARG A 42 -2.59 8.12 2.00
C ARG A 42 -1.54 7.10 1.62
N PHE A 43 -0.51 7.55 0.93
CA PHE A 43 0.62 6.69 0.57
C PHE A 43 1.62 6.61 1.71
N LEU A 44 2.09 5.40 1.98
CA LEU A 44 3.12 5.03 2.93
C LEU A 44 4.11 4.11 2.19
N LYS A 45 5.40 4.30 2.43
CA LYS A 45 6.44 3.40 1.94
C LYS A 45 6.85 2.50 3.09
N TYR A 46 6.71 1.19 2.93
CA TYR A 46 7.17 0.21 3.91
C TYR A 46 8.47 -0.41 3.43
N ASP A 47 9.53 -0.06 4.13
CA ASP A 47 10.85 -0.64 3.90
C ASP A 47 11.07 -1.79 4.87
N ILE A 48 11.16 -3.01 4.31
CA ILE A 48 11.36 -4.25 5.07
C ILE A 48 12.73 -4.28 5.74
N ASN A 49 13.77 -3.72 5.11
CA ASN A 49 15.11 -3.68 5.72
C ASN A 49 15.11 -2.75 6.93
N THR A 50 14.52 -1.57 6.77
CA THR A 50 14.33 -0.63 7.88
C THR A 50 13.47 -1.26 8.98
N ALA A 51 12.40 -1.97 8.63
CA ALA A 51 11.56 -2.66 9.60
C ALA A 51 12.28 -3.82 10.30
N ALA A 52 13.12 -4.58 9.59
CA ALA A 52 13.91 -5.68 10.16
C ALA A 52 14.94 -5.17 11.17
N ASN A 53 15.62 -4.07 10.83
CA ASN A 53 16.69 -3.53 11.67
C ASN A 53 16.19 -2.70 12.86
N ASN A 54 14.99 -2.11 12.77
CA ASN A 54 14.49 -1.16 13.76
C ASN A 54 13.23 -1.64 14.50
N SER A 55 12.87 -2.91 14.38
CA SER A 55 11.77 -3.48 15.15
C SER A 55 12.25 -4.60 16.06
N ASN A 56 11.59 -4.77 17.21
CA ASN A 56 11.87 -5.85 18.16
C ASN A 56 11.28 -7.19 17.71
N HIS A 57 10.73 -7.26 16.49
CA HIS A 57 10.14 -8.48 15.96
C HIS A 57 11.23 -9.32 15.28
N THR A 58 11.12 -10.65 15.41
CA THR A 58 12.02 -11.60 14.73
C THR A 58 12.01 -11.44 13.21
N GLN A 59 10.88 -10.96 12.65
CA GLN A 59 10.72 -10.64 11.25
C GLN A 59 9.81 -9.41 11.06
N PRO A 60 9.94 -8.68 9.94
CA PRO A 60 9.09 -7.54 9.59
C PRO A 60 7.59 -7.89 9.59
N LEU A 61 6.78 -7.07 10.24
CA LEU A 61 5.36 -7.36 10.50
C LEU A 61 4.56 -7.75 9.25
N LEU A 62 4.71 -7.02 8.14
CA LEU A 62 3.93 -7.30 6.92
C LEU A 62 4.37 -8.59 6.23
N LEU A 63 5.64 -8.98 6.39
CA LEU A 63 6.14 -10.28 5.95
C LEU A 63 5.50 -11.40 6.79
N THR A 64 5.54 -11.28 8.13
CA THR A 64 4.97 -12.29 9.04
C THR A 64 3.46 -12.46 8.88
N ARG A 65 2.74 -11.34 8.67
CA ARG A 65 1.28 -11.34 8.63
C ARG A 65 0.71 -11.79 7.29
N HIS A 66 1.26 -11.27 6.20
CA HIS A 66 0.68 -11.41 4.87
C HIS A 66 1.61 -12.07 3.85
N ASN A 67 2.81 -12.50 4.27
CA ASN A 67 3.88 -12.93 3.37
C ASN A 67 4.19 -11.84 2.33
N ALA A 68 4.16 -10.56 2.75
CA ALA A 68 4.38 -9.44 1.84
C ALA A 68 5.85 -9.35 1.42
N VAL A 69 6.10 -9.49 0.13
CA VAL A 69 7.44 -9.51 -0.49
C VAL A 69 7.69 -8.26 -1.36
N PRO A 70 8.93 -8.06 -1.86
CA PRO A 70 9.23 -6.88 -2.65
C PRO A 70 8.35 -6.61 -3.85
N GLY A 71 7.79 -5.41 -3.90
CA GLY A 71 6.98 -4.92 -5.01
C GLY A 71 5.49 -5.15 -4.83
N MET A 72 5.04 -5.78 -3.74
CA MET A 72 3.63 -5.90 -3.42
C MET A 72 3.01 -4.57 -2.99
N ILE A 73 1.72 -4.45 -3.26
CA ILE A 73 0.91 -3.26 -2.98
C ILE A 73 -0.23 -3.68 -2.07
N LEU A 74 -0.25 -3.10 -0.88
CA LEU A 74 -1.25 -3.40 0.14
C LEU A 74 -2.16 -2.19 0.32
N ILE A 75 -3.46 -2.44 0.44
CA ILE A 75 -4.49 -1.42 0.68
C ILE A 75 -5.19 -1.74 1.99
N TYR A 76 -5.12 -0.82 2.95
CA TYR A 76 -5.82 -0.93 4.23
C TYR A 76 -6.88 0.15 4.41
N SER A 77 -8.01 -0.23 5.03
CA SER A 77 -8.97 0.68 5.66
C SER A 77 -9.30 0.19 7.06
N ASP A 78 -9.25 1.10 8.04
CA ASP A 78 -9.67 0.84 9.43
C ASP A 78 -9.03 -0.42 10.05
N GLY A 79 -7.75 -0.66 9.71
CA GLY A 79 -6.98 -1.82 10.17
C GLY A 79 -7.25 -3.13 9.43
N ASN A 80 -8.18 -3.14 8.46
CA ASN A 80 -8.52 -4.29 7.65
C ASN A 80 -7.86 -4.22 6.27
N LEU A 81 -7.39 -5.37 5.79
CA LEU A 81 -6.76 -5.50 4.48
C LEU A 81 -7.85 -5.63 3.41
N LEU A 82 -7.76 -4.85 2.34
CA LEU A 82 -8.70 -4.86 1.21
C LEU A 82 -8.09 -5.43 -0.05
N PHE A 83 -6.77 -5.28 -0.22
CA PHE A 83 -6.06 -5.72 -1.40
C PHE A 83 -4.59 -5.97 -1.06
N CYS A 84 -4.01 -7.00 -1.65
CA CYS A 84 -2.61 -7.37 -1.51
C CYS A 84 -2.15 -8.16 -2.74
N ASP A 85 -1.43 -7.50 -3.65
CA ASP A 85 -0.88 -8.14 -4.86
C ASP A 85 0.24 -7.28 -5.49
N HIS A 86 0.95 -7.83 -6.48
CA HIS A 86 1.96 -7.15 -7.29
C HIS A 86 1.34 -6.36 -8.47
N ILE A 87 0.15 -6.75 -8.93
CA ILE A 87 -0.51 -6.21 -10.13
C ILE A 87 -1.92 -5.74 -9.78
N PHE A 88 -2.30 -4.53 -10.22
CA PHE A 88 -3.68 -4.07 -10.07
C PHE A 88 -4.59 -4.84 -11.02
N ASN A 89 -5.73 -5.32 -10.53
CA ASN A 89 -6.82 -5.91 -11.32
C ASN A 89 -6.47 -7.08 -12.28
N GLY A 90 -5.25 -7.63 -12.24
CA GLY A 90 -4.80 -8.74 -13.08
C GLY A 90 -4.38 -8.37 -14.51
N TYR A 91 -4.54 -7.12 -14.96
CA TYR A 91 -4.26 -6.72 -16.36
C TYR A 91 -3.16 -5.65 -16.51
N GLY A 92 -2.78 -4.91 -15.45
CA GLY A 92 -1.71 -3.92 -15.60
C GLY A 92 -1.32 -3.11 -14.35
N ASN A 93 -0.23 -2.35 -14.49
CA ASN A 93 0.39 -1.51 -13.44
C ASN A 93 0.28 0.00 -13.73
N THR A 94 -0.76 0.42 -14.45
CA THR A 94 -0.91 1.83 -14.85
C THR A 94 -1.59 2.67 -13.76
N LYS A 95 -1.48 4.00 -13.89
CA LYS A 95 -2.13 4.97 -12.97
C LYS A 95 -3.65 4.84 -13.02
N LYS A 96 -4.20 4.48 -14.17
CA LYS A 96 -5.63 4.27 -14.36
C LYS A 96 -6.10 3.03 -13.61
N ASP A 97 -5.34 1.94 -13.69
CA ASP A 97 -5.64 0.69 -12.99
C ASP A 97 -5.53 0.85 -11.48
N PHE A 98 -4.50 1.56 -11.02
CA PHE A 98 -4.37 1.91 -9.61
C PHE A 98 -5.60 2.68 -9.09
N LYS A 99 -6.02 3.74 -9.79
CA LYS A 99 -7.21 4.51 -9.40
C LYS A 99 -8.48 3.66 -9.36
N LYS A 100 -8.67 2.77 -10.34
CA LYS A 100 -9.78 1.81 -10.32
C LYS A 100 -9.72 0.89 -9.10
N GLN A 101 -8.53 0.38 -8.76
CA GLN A 101 -8.34 -0.47 -7.59
C GLN A 101 -8.64 0.29 -6.29
N ILE A 102 -8.29 1.59 -6.19
CA ILE A 102 -8.69 2.43 -5.04
C ILE A 102 -10.19 2.50 -4.91
N ILE A 103 -10.88 2.88 -6.00
CA ILE A 103 -12.33 3.06 -5.99
C ILE A 103 -13.01 1.76 -5.59
N LYS A 104 -12.59 0.63 -6.19
CA LYS A 104 -13.10 -0.69 -5.83
C LYS A 104 -12.89 -0.99 -4.35
N SER A 105 -11.66 -0.86 -3.85
CA SER A 105 -11.33 -1.15 -2.45
C SER A 105 -12.13 -0.26 -1.49
N ARG A 106 -12.46 0.98 -1.87
CA ARG A 106 -13.30 1.88 -1.06
C ARG A 106 -14.74 1.41 -1.01
N LEU A 107 -15.29 1.01 -2.14
CA LEU A 107 -16.64 0.44 -2.20
C LEU A 107 -16.71 -0.86 -1.38
N ASP A 108 -15.70 -1.72 -1.49
CA ASP A 108 -15.59 -2.96 -0.69
C ASP A 108 -15.57 -2.62 0.81
N ALA A 109 -14.78 -1.63 1.23
CA ALA A 109 -14.72 -1.18 2.63
C ALA A 109 -16.08 -0.65 3.14
N ILE A 110 -16.79 0.14 2.32
CA ILE A 110 -18.12 0.68 2.65
C ILE A 110 -19.13 -0.45 2.81
N HIS A 111 -19.05 -1.49 1.98
CA HIS A 111 -19.91 -2.67 2.08
C HIS A 111 -19.45 -3.70 3.12
N GLY A 112 -18.37 -3.42 3.86
CA GLY A 112 -17.84 -4.33 4.88
C GLY A 112 -17.16 -5.58 4.30
N VAL A 113 -16.78 -5.56 3.02
CA VAL A 113 -16.09 -6.66 2.34
C VAL A 113 -14.58 -6.45 2.50
N PHE A 114 -13.95 -7.33 3.28
CA PHE A 114 -12.50 -7.28 3.54
C PHE A 114 -11.86 -8.64 3.24
N LEU A 115 -10.55 -8.61 2.97
CA LEU A 115 -9.77 -9.85 2.96
C LEU A 115 -9.67 -10.42 4.40
N PRO A 116 -9.56 -11.74 4.55
CA PRO A 116 -9.34 -12.37 5.85
C PRO A 116 -8.14 -11.74 6.59
N LYS A 117 -8.24 -11.64 7.92
CA LYS A 117 -7.18 -11.01 8.75
C LYS A 117 -5.84 -11.73 8.67
N ASP A 118 -5.89 -13.02 8.36
CA ASP A 118 -4.81 -13.98 8.18
C ASP A 118 -4.51 -14.26 6.69
N PHE A 119 -5.06 -13.46 5.76
CA PHE A 119 -4.78 -13.58 4.34
C PHE A 119 -3.27 -13.52 4.11
N ARG A 120 -2.72 -14.56 3.48
CA ARG A 120 -1.32 -14.67 3.11
C ARG A 120 -1.21 -14.85 1.62
N PHE A 121 -0.32 -14.08 1.01
CA PHE A 121 0.05 -14.28 -0.38
C PHE A 121 0.86 -15.58 -0.48
N ARG A 122 0.49 -16.45 -1.43
CA ARG A 122 1.16 -17.74 -1.66
C ARG A 122 2.24 -17.60 -2.72
#